data_AF-A0A117KC30-F1
#
_entry.id   AF-A0A117KC30-F1
#
_cell.length_a   1.000
_cell.length_b   1.000
_cell.length_c   1.000
_cell.angle_alpha   90.00
_cell.angle_beta   90.00
_cell.angle_gamma   90.00
#
_symmetry.space_group_name_H-M   'P 1'
#
loop_
_entity.id
_entity.type
_entity.pdbx_description
1 polymer ?
#
loop_
_entity_poly.entity_id
_entity_poly.type
_entity_poly.pdbx_seq_one_letter_code
_entity_poly.pdbx_strand_id
1 'polypeptide(L)'
;MVGRLRQLHEDAEDPNVERMPADNEIYAALLYAERHASALRRIAVESQKQAALHRVELWEYLRERAEIHQAQAVVDARAAGVEWSQLAPALAVSAPSAAYNKAKRLRAASLSDARPQQVRLRRTPEAVAAAESRLAKEMAVEQRAQSAAQQRHRLVFPAAQSLVSQRDGLLLDEDAEYWLDEVEAVLPSCDTPTQMISLGRYLGAAVRALRKLEQHTAEPVAMTEEARAALAAAASVIPLEG
;
A
#
# COMPACT_ATOMS: atom_id res chain seq x y z
N MET A 1 4.95 -9.27 -23.90
CA MET A 1 6.25 -9.86 -24.30
C MET A 1 6.10 -11.32 -24.70
N VAL A 2 5.47 -12.18 -23.87
CA VAL A 2 5.17 -13.59 -24.25
C VAL A 2 4.26 -13.71 -25.47
N GLY A 3 3.15 -12.97 -25.54
CA GLY A 3 2.29 -12.95 -26.74
C GLY A 3 2.99 -12.53 -28.04
N ARG A 4 4.07 -11.73 -27.95
CA ARG A 4 4.87 -11.36 -29.14
C ARG A 4 5.76 -12.52 -29.60
N LEU A 5 6.31 -13.31 -28.68
CA LEU A 5 7.02 -14.54 -29.03
C LEU A 5 6.06 -15.58 -29.62
N ARG A 6 4.85 -15.72 -29.05
CA ARG A 6 3.82 -16.60 -29.60
C ARG A 6 3.51 -16.28 -31.05
N GLN A 7 3.22 -15.01 -31.35
CA GLN A 7 2.99 -14.56 -32.73
C GLN A 7 4.15 -14.94 -33.67
N LEU A 8 5.40 -14.77 -33.23
CA LEU A 8 6.57 -15.11 -34.05
C LEU A 8 6.68 -16.63 -34.31
N HIS A 9 6.24 -17.47 -33.38
CA HIS A 9 6.16 -18.93 -33.57
C HIS A 9 4.98 -19.34 -34.47
N GLU A 10 3.86 -18.63 -34.38
CA GLU A 10 2.70 -18.81 -35.28
C GLU A 10 3.06 -18.42 -36.72
N ASP A 11 3.70 -17.27 -36.91
CA ASP A 11 4.20 -16.79 -38.21
C ASP A 11 5.25 -17.74 -38.82
N ALA A 12 5.93 -18.52 -37.98
CA ALA A 12 6.90 -19.52 -38.40
C ALA A 12 6.31 -20.90 -38.70
N GLU A 13 4.99 -21.03 -38.58
CA GLU A 13 4.27 -22.30 -38.70
C GLU A 13 4.90 -23.39 -37.81
N ASP A 14 5.29 -23.01 -36.57
CA ASP A 14 5.83 -23.97 -35.61
C ASP A 14 4.77 -25.03 -35.29
N PRO A 15 5.00 -26.32 -35.62
CA PRO A 15 4.00 -27.37 -35.47
C PRO A 15 3.63 -27.65 -33.99
N ASN A 16 4.36 -27.07 -33.03
CA ASN A 16 4.10 -27.25 -31.60
C ASN A 16 3.51 -26.00 -30.93
N VAL A 17 3.20 -24.93 -31.67
CA VAL A 17 2.82 -23.63 -31.07
C VAL A 17 1.57 -23.71 -30.19
N GLU A 18 0.66 -24.64 -30.48
CA GLU A 18 -0.53 -24.92 -29.65
C GLU A 18 -0.17 -25.42 -28.23
N ARG A 19 1.04 -25.98 -28.05
CA ARG A 19 1.56 -26.42 -26.74
C ARG A 19 2.31 -25.31 -26.01
N MET A 20 2.39 -24.10 -26.57
CA MET A 20 3.08 -22.99 -25.93
C MET A 20 2.30 -22.54 -24.67
N PRO A 21 2.97 -22.47 -23.49
CA PRO A 21 2.37 -22.07 -22.22
C PRO A 21 1.71 -20.69 -22.25
N ALA A 22 0.78 -20.44 -21.32
CA ALA A 22 0.01 -19.20 -21.29
C ALA A 22 0.88 -17.96 -21.03
N ASP A 23 0.37 -16.77 -21.36
CA ASP A 23 1.12 -15.52 -21.29
C ASP A 23 1.59 -15.14 -19.87
N ASN A 24 0.91 -15.65 -18.85
CA ASN A 24 1.28 -15.50 -17.44
C ASN A 24 2.29 -16.56 -16.95
N GLU A 25 2.54 -17.63 -17.72
CA GLU A 25 3.49 -18.70 -17.41
C GLU A 25 4.87 -18.41 -18.01
N ILE A 26 5.42 -17.23 -17.69
CA ILE A 26 6.59 -16.64 -18.35
C ILE A 26 7.80 -17.59 -18.41
N TYR A 27 8.08 -18.30 -17.32
CA TYR A 27 9.19 -19.26 -17.26
C TYR A 27 8.97 -20.46 -18.20
N ALA A 28 7.76 -21.02 -18.22
CA ALA A 28 7.43 -22.13 -19.10
C ALA A 28 7.44 -21.70 -20.58
N ALA A 29 6.93 -20.50 -20.88
CA ALA A 29 6.96 -19.92 -22.22
C ALA A 29 8.39 -19.66 -22.73
N LEU A 30 9.29 -19.23 -21.84
CA LEU A 30 10.72 -19.10 -22.15
C LEU A 30 11.36 -20.44 -22.49
N LEU A 31 11.15 -21.46 -21.65
CA LEU A 31 11.66 -22.82 -21.90
C LEU A 31 11.13 -23.40 -23.22
N TYR A 32 9.87 -23.15 -23.54
CA TYR A 32 9.29 -23.49 -24.84
C TYR A 32 10.05 -22.78 -25.97
N ALA A 33 10.16 -21.45 -25.91
CA ALA A 33 10.80 -20.65 -26.97
C ALA A 33 12.29 -21.00 -27.17
N GLU A 34 12.99 -21.46 -26.12
CA GLU A 34 14.35 -21.97 -26.21
C GLU A 34 14.40 -23.34 -26.89
N ARG A 35 13.56 -24.28 -26.45
CA ARG A 35 13.49 -25.64 -27.02
C ARG A 35 13.09 -25.62 -28.50
N HIS A 36 12.22 -24.70 -28.89
CA HIS A 36 11.65 -24.61 -30.23
C HIS A 36 12.29 -23.51 -31.09
N ALA A 37 13.42 -22.96 -30.68
CA ALA A 37 14.10 -21.85 -31.37
C ALA A 37 14.46 -22.17 -32.84
N SER A 38 14.66 -23.44 -33.19
CA SER A 38 14.95 -23.87 -34.55
C SER A 38 13.77 -23.71 -35.51
N ALA A 39 12.53 -23.71 -35.03
CA ALA A 39 11.34 -23.49 -35.84
C ALA A 39 11.35 -22.09 -36.48
N LEU A 40 11.88 -21.10 -35.75
CA LEU A 40 12.00 -19.72 -36.20
C LEU A 40 13.03 -19.51 -37.33
N ARG A 41 13.81 -20.53 -37.73
CA ARG A 41 14.77 -20.38 -38.84
C ARG A 41 14.10 -20.15 -40.19
N ARG A 42 12.80 -20.43 -40.29
CA ARG A 42 12.00 -20.33 -41.52
C ARG A 42 11.44 -18.94 -41.77
N ILE A 43 11.40 -18.08 -40.75
CA ILE A 43 10.94 -16.68 -40.88
C ILE A 43 12.08 -15.74 -41.20
N ALA A 44 11.75 -14.49 -41.55
CA ALA A 44 12.73 -13.46 -41.87
C ALA A 44 13.77 -13.28 -40.75
N VAL A 45 15.03 -13.04 -41.14
CA VAL A 45 16.16 -12.87 -40.21
C VAL A 45 15.89 -11.77 -39.18
N GLU A 46 15.19 -10.71 -39.55
CA GLU A 46 14.85 -9.64 -38.61
C GLU A 46 13.88 -10.12 -37.53
N SER A 47 12.87 -10.92 -37.89
CA SER A 47 11.95 -11.55 -36.93
C SER A 47 12.66 -12.55 -36.01
N GLN A 48 13.69 -13.25 -36.51
CA GLN A 48 14.56 -14.10 -35.67
C GLN A 48 15.35 -13.29 -34.64
N LYS A 49 15.90 -12.13 -35.02
CA LYS A 49 16.57 -11.21 -34.09
C LYS A 49 15.61 -10.71 -33.03
N GLN A 50 14.39 -10.32 -33.42
CA GLN A 50 13.37 -9.87 -32.48
C GLN A 50 13.00 -10.97 -31.48
N ALA A 51 12.84 -12.22 -31.93
CA ALA A 51 12.61 -13.35 -31.02
C ALA A 51 13.78 -13.59 -30.05
N ALA A 52 15.03 -13.43 -30.52
CA ALA A 52 16.20 -13.55 -29.66
C ALA A 52 16.25 -12.42 -28.61
N LEU A 53 16.00 -11.17 -29.01
CA LEU A 53 15.94 -10.03 -28.09
C LEU A 53 14.83 -10.20 -27.06
N HIS A 54 13.63 -10.59 -27.47
CA HIS A 54 12.53 -10.82 -26.52
C HIS A 54 12.82 -11.94 -25.52
N ARG A 55 13.55 -13.00 -25.89
CA ARG A 55 14.00 -14.00 -24.93
C ARG A 55 15.00 -13.43 -23.93
N VAL A 56 15.94 -12.60 -24.37
CA VAL A 56 16.89 -11.90 -23.46
C VAL A 56 16.13 -10.99 -22.49
N GLU A 57 15.18 -10.21 -22.99
CA GLU A 57 14.37 -9.31 -22.15
C GLU A 57 13.50 -10.07 -21.14
N LEU A 58 12.91 -11.21 -21.54
CA LEU A 58 12.13 -12.04 -20.64
C LEU A 58 13.00 -12.71 -19.56
N TRP A 59 14.23 -13.13 -19.89
CA TRP A 59 15.18 -13.63 -18.90
C TRP A 59 15.63 -12.54 -17.92
N GLU A 60 15.85 -11.32 -18.40
CA GLU A 60 16.12 -10.17 -17.55
C GLU A 60 14.96 -9.91 -16.60
N TYR A 61 13.74 -9.88 -17.12
CA TYR A 61 12.52 -9.71 -16.33
C TYR A 61 12.36 -10.79 -15.26
N LEU A 62 12.60 -12.06 -15.60
CA LEU A 62 12.57 -13.15 -14.62
C LEU A 62 13.66 -13.01 -13.57
N ARG A 63 14.86 -12.58 -13.94
CA ARG A 63 15.95 -12.35 -12.98
C ARG A 63 15.58 -11.25 -11.99
N GLU A 64 15.09 -10.11 -12.48
CA GLU A 64 14.63 -9.00 -11.65
C GLU A 64 13.54 -9.46 -10.66
N ARG A 65 12.54 -10.22 -11.14
CA ARG A 65 11.48 -10.78 -10.29
C ARG A 65 11.99 -11.82 -9.30
N ALA A 66 12.90 -12.68 -9.72
CA ALA A 66 13.50 -13.71 -8.85
C ALA A 66 14.26 -13.07 -7.68
N GLU A 67 14.95 -11.95 -7.90
CA GLU A 67 15.63 -11.21 -6.82
C GLU A 67 14.63 -10.68 -5.77
N ILE A 68 13.46 -10.21 -6.19
CA ILE A 68 12.39 -9.76 -5.29
C ILE A 68 11.86 -10.92 -4.45
N HIS A 69 11.51 -12.03 -5.10
CA HIS A 69 11.01 -13.21 -4.38
C HIS A 69 12.08 -13.82 -3.47
N GLN A 70 13.35 -13.83 -3.90
CA GLN A 70 14.46 -14.28 -3.06
C GLN A 70 14.66 -13.35 -1.85
N ALA A 71 14.48 -12.03 -2.01
CA ALA A 71 14.53 -11.08 -0.89
C ALA A 71 13.43 -11.38 0.15
N GLN A 72 12.19 -11.62 -0.30
CA GLN A 72 11.08 -11.96 0.59
C GLN A 72 11.32 -13.29 1.32
N ALA A 73 11.76 -14.32 0.59
CA ALA A 73 12.07 -15.63 1.19
C ALA A 73 13.17 -15.54 2.27
N VAL A 74 14.15 -14.64 2.11
CA VAL A 74 15.16 -14.38 3.15
C VAL A 74 14.53 -13.71 4.38
N VAL A 75 13.60 -12.77 4.20
CA VAL A 75 12.88 -12.14 5.32
C VAL A 75 12.08 -13.19 6.09
N ASP A 76 11.33 -14.04 5.38
CA ASP A 76 10.51 -15.10 5.98
C ASP A 76 11.39 -16.12 6.73
N ALA A 77 12.52 -16.53 6.13
CA ALA A 77 13.48 -17.41 6.78
C ALA A 77 14.08 -16.80 8.06
N ARG A 78 14.40 -15.50 8.04
CA ARG A 78 14.91 -14.80 9.24
C ARG A 78 13.84 -14.66 10.32
N ALA A 79 12.58 -14.43 9.94
CA ALA A 79 11.45 -14.40 10.89
C ALA A 79 11.20 -15.78 11.53
N ALA A 80 11.45 -16.86 10.80
CA ALA A 80 11.41 -18.23 11.31
C ALA A 80 12.65 -18.64 12.15
N GLY A 81 13.60 -17.72 12.38
CA GLY A 81 14.79 -17.98 13.19
C GLY A 81 15.95 -18.67 12.47
N VAL A 82 15.94 -18.75 11.13
CA VAL A 82 17.04 -19.36 10.37
C VAL A 82 18.30 -18.50 10.48
N GLU A 83 19.42 -19.10 10.87
CA GLU A 83 20.68 -18.39 11.06
C GLU A 83 21.39 -18.03 9.74
N TRP A 84 22.20 -16.97 9.75
CA TRP A 84 22.95 -16.52 8.56
C TRP A 84 23.92 -17.59 8.04
N SER A 85 24.43 -18.44 8.92
CA SER A 85 25.25 -19.60 8.56
C SER A 85 24.48 -20.64 7.74
N GLN A 86 23.19 -20.83 8.04
CA GLN A 86 22.30 -21.72 7.30
C GLN A 86 21.83 -21.10 5.98
N LEU A 87 21.68 -19.77 5.93
CA LEU A 87 21.33 -19.04 4.71
C LEU A 87 22.49 -18.90 3.73
N ALA A 88 23.75 -18.93 4.19
CA ALA A 88 24.92 -18.77 3.33
C ALA A 88 24.93 -19.74 2.12
N PRO A 89 24.80 -21.07 2.31
CA PRO A 89 24.74 -22.00 1.17
C PRO A 89 23.51 -21.78 0.29
N ALA A 90 22.33 -21.50 0.88
CA ALA A 90 21.09 -21.24 0.14
C ALA A 90 21.17 -19.98 -0.72
N LEU A 91 21.94 -18.98 -0.28
CA LEU A 91 22.22 -17.75 -1.02
C LEU A 91 23.46 -17.87 -1.92
N ALA A 92 24.03 -19.06 -2.09
CA ALA A 92 25.22 -19.31 -2.91
C ALA A 92 26.41 -18.42 -2.53
N VAL A 93 26.67 -18.27 -1.22
CA VAL A 93 27.82 -17.55 -0.67
C VAL A 93 28.53 -18.38 0.39
N SER A 94 29.83 -18.16 0.57
CA SER A 94 30.68 -19.00 1.41
C SER A 94 30.70 -18.63 2.90
N ALA A 95 30.12 -17.48 3.28
CA ALA A 95 30.22 -16.98 4.65
C ALA A 95 28.90 -16.33 5.14
N PRO A 96 28.60 -16.40 6.46
CA PRO A 96 27.41 -15.75 7.03
C PRO A 96 27.38 -14.23 6.80
N SER A 97 28.52 -13.55 6.89
CA SER A 97 28.63 -12.12 6.61
C SER A 97 28.34 -11.79 5.13
N ALA A 98 28.75 -12.66 4.21
CA ALA A 98 28.42 -12.53 2.79
C ALA A 98 26.92 -12.76 2.53
N ALA A 99 26.28 -13.64 3.30
CA ALA A 99 24.84 -13.90 3.25
C ALA A 99 24.04 -12.67 3.67
N TYR A 100 24.41 -12.07 4.80
CA TYR A 100 23.85 -10.80 5.26
C TYR A 100 24.00 -9.68 4.21
N ASN A 101 25.21 -9.51 3.66
CA ASN A 101 25.47 -8.49 2.65
C ASN A 101 24.72 -8.74 1.33
N LYS A 102 24.53 -9.99 0.93
CA LYS A 102 23.71 -10.35 -0.24
C LYS A 102 22.23 -10.09 0.03
N ALA A 103 21.72 -10.47 1.20
CA ALA A 103 20.34 -10.18 1.60
C ALA A 103 20.04 -8.67 1.61
N LYS A 104 20.97 -7.85 2.11
CA LYS A 104 20.84 -6.38 2.08
C LYS A 104 20.74 -5.85 0.64
N ARG A 105 21.56 -6.38 -0.28
CA ARG A 105 21.51 -6.00 -1.71
C ARG A 105 20.20 -6.41 -2.39
N LEU A 106 19.72 -7.64 -2.13
CA LEU A 106 18.45 -8.13 -2.64
C LEU A 106 17.27 -7.27 -2.15
N ARG A 107 17.28 -6.88 -0.87
CA ARG A 107 16.25 -6.00 -0.31
C ARG A 107 16.25 -4.62 -0.97
N ALA A 108 17.42 -4.06 -1.26
CA ALA A 108 17.53 -2.79 -1.99
C ALA A 108 16.95 -2.89 -3.42
N ALA A 109 17.15 -4.02 -4.10
CA ALA A 109 16.56 -4.28 -5.41
C ALA A 109 15.02 -4.32 -5.33
N SER A 110 14.45 -5.00 -4.32
CA SER A 110 12.98 -5.10 -4.16
C SER A 110 12.26 -3.79 -3.86
N LEU A 111 12.92 -2.82 -3.24
CA LEU A 111 12.33 -1.51 -2.93
C LEU A 111 12.25 -0.59 -4.15
N SER A 112 12.99 -0.89 -5.22
CA SER A 112 13.03 -0.07 -6.43
C SER A 112 11.88 -0.35 -7.42
N ASP A 113 11.17 -1.48 -7.29
CA ASP A 113 10.11 -1.93 -8.22
C ASP A 113 8.68 -1.50 -7.79
N ALA A 114 8.54 -0.86 -6.62
CA ALA A 114 7.23 -0.52 -6.03
C ALA A 114 6.54 0.75 -6.60
N ARG A 115 7.12 1.46 -7.59
CA ARG A 115 6.50 2.63 -8.24
C ARG A 115 6.47 2.45 -9.77
N PRO A 116 5.30 2.18 -10.39
CA PRO A 116 5.19 1.83 -11.82
C PRO A 116 5.57 2.93 -12.83
N GLN A 117 5.95 4.14 -12.39
CA GLN A 117 6.14 5.30 -13.28
C GLN A 117 7.49 6.03 -13.11
N GLN A 118 8.46 5.49 -12.36
CA GLN A 118 9.79 6.11 -12.31
C GLN A 118 10.75 5.46 -13.30
N VAL A 119 11.25 6.29 -14.22
CA VAL A 119 12.40 6.03 -15.09
C VAL A 119 13.46 5.28 -14.29
N ARG A 120 13.87 4.10 -14.78
CA ARG A 120 14.93 3.23 -14.21
C ARG A 120 16.07 4.09 -13.67
N LEU A 121 16.09 4.29 -12.35
CA LEU A 121 17.10 5.12 -11.69
C LEU A 121 18.47 4.48 -11.93
N ARG A 122 19.41 5.28 -12.44
CA ARG A 122 20.80 4.82 -12.62
C ARG A 122 21.36 4.36 -11.27
N ARG A 123 22.09 3.25 -11.34
CA ARG A 123 22.74 2.53 -10.26
C ARG A 123 23.88 3.35 -9.61
N THR A 124 23.58 4.39 -8.83
CA THR A 124 24.60 5.07 -7.99
C THR A 124 24.23 5.06 -6.50
N PRO A 125 25.19 4.80 -5.58
CA PRO A 125 24.95 4.76 -4.13
C PRO A 125 24.33 6.04 -3.53
N GLU A 126 24.63 7.20 -4.12
CA GLU A 126 24.09 8.50 -3.68
C GLU A 126 22.59 8.65 -4.02
N ALA A 127 22.15 8.10 -5.16
CA ALA A 127 20.75 8.06 -5.53
C ALA A 127 19.93 7.12 -4.62
N VAL A 128 20.57 6.04 -4.12
CA VAL A 128 20.00 5.11 -3.14
C VAL A 128 19.82 5.79 -1.78
N ALA A 129 20.85 6.47 -1.26
CA ALA A 129 20.73 7.20 0.01
C ALA A 129 19.68 8.33 -0.06
N ALA A 130 19.54 9.00 -1.20
CA ALA A 130 18.50 10.00 -1.41
C ALA A 130 17.09 9.40 -1.49
N ALA A 131 16.93 8.21 -2.08
CA ALA A 131 15.66 7.48 -2.12
C ALA A 131 15.27 6.93 -0.74
N GLU A 132 16.21 6.32 0.00
CA GLU A 132 16.01 5.87 1.39
C GLU A 132 15.63 7.04 2.31
N SER A 133 16.30 8.20 2.18
CA SER A 133 15.95 9.40 2.96
C SER A 133 14.55 9.90 2.64
N ARG A 134 14.10 9.81 1.37
CA ARG A 134 12.74 10.20 0.98
C ARG A 134 11.69 9.22 1.49
N LEU A 135 11.91 7.92 1.38
CA LEU A 135 11.02 6.88 1.92
C LEU A 135 10.95 6.95 3.45
N ALA A 136 12.09 7.14 4.13
CA ALA A 136 12.11 7.32 5.57
C ALA A 136 11.36 8.59 6.00
N LYS A 137 11.43 9.68 5.21
CA LYS A 137 10.64 10.90 5.44
C LYS A 137 9.15 10.66 5.22
N GLU A 138 8.77 9.97 4.14
CA GLU A 138 7.37 9.65 3.83
C GLU A 138 6.77 8.73 4.91
N MET A 139 7.45 7.66 5.27
CA MET A 139 7.06 6.78 6.37
C MET A 139 7.02 7.51 7.72
N ALA A 140 7.98 8.39 7.99
CA ALA A 140 7.95 9.19 9.22
C ALA A 140 6.79 10.19 9.23
N VAL A 141 6.42 10.76 8.07
CA VAL A 141 5.23 11.62 7.93
C VAL A 141 3.95 10.82 8.15
N GLU A 142 3.83 9.65 7.52
CA GLU A 142 2.67 8.78 7.66
C GLU A 142 2.53 8.21 9.07
N GLN A 143 3.63 7.79 9.70
CA GLN A 143 3.63 7.30 11.07
C GLN A 143 3.37 8.42 12.08
N ARG A 144 3.84 9.65 11.82
CA ARG A 144 3.44 10.83 12.60
C ARG A 144 1.97 11.15 12.42
N ALA A 145 1.42 11.06 11.21
CA ALA A 145 0.01 11.28 10.94
C ALA A 145 -0.87 10.23 11.64
N GLN A 146 -0.49 8.94 11.58
CA GLN A 146 -1.18 7.87 12.29
C GLN A 146 -1.08 8.02 13.82
N SER A 147 0.09 8.37 14.33
CA SER A 147 0.27 8.60 15.77
C SER A 147 -0.53 9.80 16.25
N ALA A 148 -0.58 10.88 15.46
CA ALA A 148 -1.39 12.06 15.76
C ALA A 148 -2.90 11.74 15.70
N ALA A 149 -3.34 10.92 14.73
CA ALA A 149 -4.72 10.46 14.63
C ALA A 149 -5.11 9.59 15.85
N GLN A 150 -4.25 8.66 16.28
CA GLN A 150 -4.47 7.84 17.47
C GLN A 150 -4.50 8.67 18.76
N GLN A 151 -3.58 9.63 18.90
CA GLN A 151 -3.56 10.53 20.06
C GLN A 151 -4.83 11.39 20.13
N ARG A 152 -5.28 11.94 19.00
CA ARG A 152 -6.54 12.69 18.92
C ARG A 152 -7.75 11.82 19.21
N HIS A 153 -7.77 10.59 18.68
CA HIS A 153 -8.88 9.66 18.89
C HIS A 153 -9.12 9.38 20.38
N ARG A 154 -8.07 9.30 21.21
CA ARG A 154 -8.21 9.15 22.67
C ARG A 154 -9.01 10.27 23.35
N LEU A 155 -9.06 11.46 22.75
CA LEU A 155 -9.83 12.60 23.25
C LEU A 155 -11.20 12.70 22.55
N VAL A 156 -11.23 12.46 21.24
CA VAL A 156 -12.44 12.56 20.41
C VAL A 156 -13.45 11.46 20.72
N PHE A 157 -13.00 10.22 20.91
CA PHE A 157 -13.87 9.07 21.17
C PHE A 157 -14.75 9.24 22.42
N PRO A 158 -14.20 9.52 23.62
CA PRO A 158 -15.03 9.70 24.82
C PRO A 158 -15.94 10.93 24.71
N ALA A 159 -15.51 12.00 24.04
CA ALA A 159 -16.34 13.17 23.82
C ALA A 159 -17.52 12.89 22.88
N ALA A 160 -17.28 12.15 21.78
CA ALA A 160 -18.33 11.70 20.88
C ALA A 160 -19.33 10.77 21.56
N GLN A 161 -18.82 9.78 22.33
CA GLN A 161 -19.68 8.86 23.09
C GLN A 161 -20.54 9.60 24.11
N SER A 162 -19.95 10.55 24.84
CA SER A 162 -20.68 11.38 25.81
C SER A 162 -21.76 12.22 25.14
N LEU A 163 -21.45 12.86 24.00
CA LEU A 163 -22.42 13.68 23.27
C LEU A 163 -23.60 12.86 22.73
N VAL A 164 -23.34 11.71 22.11
CA VAL A 164 -24.39 10.79 21.63
C VAL A 164 -25.23 10.27 22.80
N SER A 165 -24.61 9.97 23.95
CA SER A 165 -25.34 9.53 25.15
C SER A 165 -26.25 10.60 25.76
N GLN A 166 -26.04 11.88 25.41
CA GLN A 166 -26.83 13.01 25.88
C GLN A 166 -27.78 13.55 24.80
N ARG A 167 -28.05 12.77 23.74
CA ARG A 167 -28.93 13.16 22.61
C ARG A 167 -30.28 13.72 23.08
N ASP A 168 -30.92 13.08 24.06
CA ASP A 168 -32.23 13.49 24.60
C ASP A 168 -32.20 14.84 25.33
N GLY A 169 -31.01 15.30 25.76
CA GLY A 169 -30.80 16.61 26.38
C GLY A 169 -30.47 17.73 25.39
N LEU A 170 -30.46 17.43 24.08
CA LEU A 170 -30.14 18.38 23.03
C LEU A 170 -31.38 18.76 22.21
N LEU A 171 -31.50 20.04 21.89
CA LEU A 171 -32.39 20.50 20.84
C LEU A 171 -31.72 20.20 19.49
N LEU A 172 -32.41 19.42 18.65
CA LEU A 172 -31.91 18.98 17.35
C LEU A 172 -32.79 19.51 16.23
N ASP A 173 -32.16 20.00 15.17
CA ASP A 173 -32.76 20.17 13.85
C ASP A 173 -32.30 19.02 12.93
N GLU A 174 -32.80 19.01 11.69
CA GLU A 174 -32.48 17.97 10.70
C GLU A 174 -30.95 17.83 10.45
N ASP A 175 -30.24 18.96 10.41
CA ASP A 175 -28.78 18.98 10.23
C ASP A 175 -28.06 18.36 11.45
N ALA A 176 -28.41 18.78 12.67
CA ALA A 176 -27.79 18.27 13.89
C ALA A 176 -28.11 16.79 14.13
N GLU A 177 -29.33 16.37 13.81
CA GLU A 177 -29.76 14.98 13.91
C GLU A 177 -28.95 14.07 12.96
N TYR A 178 -28.85 14.45 11.69
CA TYR A 178 -28.08 13.72 10.68
C TYR A 178 -26.62 13.50 11.10
N TRP A 179 -25.95 14.55 11.58
CA TRP A 179 -24.54 14.42 11.97
C TRP A 179 -24.34 13.60 13.24
N LEU A 180 -25.29 13.62 14.19
CA LEU A 180 -25.24 12.75 15.35
C LEU A 180 -25.44 11.28 14.99
N ASP A 181 -26.32 10.98 14.03
CA ASP A 181 -26.49 9.61 13.51
C ASP A 181 -25.20 9.09 12.85
N GLU A 182 -24.49 9.92 12.09
CA GLU A 182 -23.19 9.55 11.50
C GLU A 182 -22.10 9.30 12.56
N VAL A 183 -22.13 10.06 13.66
CA VAL A 183 -21.23 9.81 14.81
C VAL A 183 -21.59 8.48 15.47
N GLU A 184 -22.87 8.24 15.76
CA GLU A 184 -23.37 7.02 16.38
C GLU A 184 -23.07 5.77 15.54
N ALA A 185 -23.21 5.85 14.22
CA ALA A 185 -22.90 4.75 13.31
C ALA A 185 -21.42 4.33 13.32
N VAL A 186 -20.51 5.30 13.49
CA VAL A 186 -19.06 5.04 13.45
C VAL A 186 -18.51 4.57 14.81
N LEU A 187 -19.10 5.01 15.93
CA LEU A 187 -18.61 4.72 17.28
C LEU A 187 -18.32 3.22 17.55
N PRO A 188 -19.20 2.26 17.21
CA PRO A 188 -19.01 0.85 17.53
C PRO A 188 -17.83 0.17 16.80
N SER A 189 -17.36 0.75 15.71
CA SER A 189 -16.36 0.13 14.82
C SER A 189 -15.14 1.02 14.59
N CYS A 190 -14.87 1.99 15.46
CA CYS A 190 -13.85 3.02 15.24
C CYS A 190 -12.41 2.54 15.51
N ASP A 191 -11.98 1.49 14.82
CA ASP A 191 -10.69 0.82 15.06
C ASP A 191 -9.61 1.16 14.03
N THR A 192 -10.01 1.67 12.84
CA THR A 192 -9.08 2.00 11.76
C THR A 192 -8.75 3.50 11.73
N PRO A 193 -7.55 3.91 11.26
CA PRO A 193 -7.19 5.33 11.14
C PRO A 193 -8.19 6.16 10.33
N THR A 194 -8.77 5.58 9.27
CA THR A 194 -9.79 6.22 8.44
C THR A 194 -11.08 6.48 9.24
N GLN A 195 -11.51 5.52 10.06
CA GLN A 195 -12.66 5.69 10.94
C GLN A 195 -12.38 6.71 12.04
N MET A 196 -11.17 6.74 12.60
CA MET A 196 -10.76 7.73 13.61
C MET A 196 -10.80 9.17 13.07
N ILE A 197 -10.34 9.37 11.83
CA ILE A 197 -10.42 10.67 11.15
C ILE A 197 -11.89 11.04 10.85
N SER A 198 -12.67 10.07 10.38
CA SER A 198 -14.09 10.26 10.05
C SER A 198 -14.90 10.65 11.29
N LEU A 199 -14.66 10.00 12.44
CA LEU A 199 -15.30 10.32 13.71
C LEU A 199 -15.04 11.78 14.12
N GLY A 200 -13.80 12.25 14.01
CA GLY A 200 -13.48 13.66 14.29
C GLY A 200 -14.19 14.63 13.34
N ARG A 201 -14.29 14.27 12.06
CA ARG A 201 -15.01 15.09 11.06
C ARG A 201 -16.50 15.17 11.36
N TYR A 202 -17.15 14.04 11.67
CA TYR A 202 -18.57 13.98 11.97
C TYR A 202 -18.90 14.68 13.29
N LEU A 203 -18.09 14.46 14.33
CA LEU A 203 -18.26 15.17 15.61
C LEU A 203 -18.12 16.69 15.41
N GLY A 204 -17.15 17.15 14.61
CA GLY A 204 -17.01 18.57 14.29
C GLY A 204 -18.18 19.14 13.49
N ALA A 205 -18.77 18.35 12.60
CA ALA A 205 -19.96 18.75 11.86
C ALA A 205 -21.19 18.86 12.78
N ALA A 206 -21.39 17.89 13.68
CA ALA A 206 -22.46 17.93 14.68
C ALA A 206 -22.33 19.16 15.59
N VAL A 207 -21.14 19.45 16.12
CA VAL A 207 -20.90 20.65 16.96
C VAL A 207 -21.20 21.94 16.19
N ARG A 208 -20.85 22.02 14.90
CA ARG A 208 -21.16 23.20 14.07
C ARG A 208 -22.66 23.33 13.81
N ALA A 209 -23.35 22.24 13.52
CA ALA A 209 -24.80 22.25 13.32
C ALA A 209 -25.53 22.73 14.59
N LEU A 210 -25.17 22.18 15.76
CA LEU A 210 -25.71 22.59 17.06
C LEU A 210 -25.45 24.07 17.36
N ARG A 211 -24.23 24.58 17.09
CA ARG A 211 -23.92 26.01 17.26
C ARG A 211 -24.70 26.91 16.30
N LYS A 212 -24.86 26.48 15.06
CA LYS A 212 -25.63 27.23 14.05
C LYS A 212 -27.11 27.29 14.44
N LEU A 213 -27.65 26.20 14.98
CA LEU A 213 -29.01 26.14 15.51
C LEU A 213 -29.17 27.12 16.69
N GLU A 214 -28.25 27.08 17.67
CA GLU A 214 -28.24 28.01 18.81
C GLU A 214 -28.20 29.48 18.38
N GLN A 215 -27.42 29.80 17.34
CA GLN A 215 -27.38 31.15 16.76
C GLN A 215 -28.69 31.55 16.07
N HIS A 216 -29.37 30.60 15.44
CA HIS A 216 -30.60 30.86 14.70
C HIS A 216 -31.82 31.02 15.62
N THR A 217 -31.92 30.20 16.66
CA THR A 217 -33.03 30.21 17.62
C THR A 217 -32.82 31.22 18.75
N ALA A 218 -31.59 31.66 19.00
CA ALA A 218 -31.19 32.44 20.16
C ALA A 218 -31.51 31.76 21.52
N GLU A 219 -31.70 30.43 21.48
CA GLU A 219 -31.97 29.60 22.65
C GLU A 219 -30.85 28.57 22.84
N PRO A 220 -30.50 28.22 24.09
CA PRO A 220 -29.49 27.20 24.35
C PRO A 220 -29.90 25.85 23.77
N VAL A 221 -29.03 25.24 22.95
CA VAL A 221 -29.30 23.90 22.38
C VAL A 221 -29.07 22.76 23.37
N ALA A 222 -28.36 23.01 24.46
CA ALA A 222 -28.18 22.04 25.55
C ALA A 222 -29.13 22.37 26.71
N MET A 223 -30.16 21.53 26.87
CA MET A 223 -31.27 21.73 27.81
C MET A 223 -30.93 21.24 29.22
N THR A 224 -29.94 20.34 29.35
CA THR A 224 -29.46 19.81 30.63
C THR A 224 -28.01 20.21 30.89
N GLU A 225 -27.57 20.13 32.15
CA GLU A 225 -26.18 20.42 32.51
C GLU A 225 -25.23 19.38 31.92
N GLU A 226 -25.67 18.12 31.88
CA GLU A 226 -24.94 16.99 31.31
C GLU A 226 -24.76 17.14 29.79
N ALA A 227 -25.81 17.54 29.07
CA ALA A 227 -25.73 17.82 27.63
C ALA A 227 -24.83 19.03 27.35
N ARG A 228 -24.86 20.04 28.22
CA ARG A 228 -23.98 21.21 28.12
C ARG A 228 -22.52 20.84 28.32
N ALA A 229 -22.23 20.00 29.32
CA ALA A 229 -20.89 19.47 29.58
C ALA A 229 -20.39 18.60 28.41
N ALA A 230 -21.24 17.73 27.85
CA ALA A 230 -20.90 16.89 26.71
C ALA A 230 -20.62 17.71 25.44
N LEU A 231 -21.45 18.72 25.15
CA LEU A 231 -21.24 19.64 24.02
C LEU A 231 -19.97 20.47 24.18
N ALA A 232 -19.70 20.97 25.39
CA ALA A 232 -18.46 21.69 25.69
C ALA A 232 -17.21 20.79 25.52
N ALA A 233 -17.27 19.54 25.98
CA ALA A 233 -16.20 18.57 25.81
C ALA A 233 -15.95 18.26 24.33
N ALA A 234 -17.01 17.99 23.55
CA ALA A 234 -16.93 17.78 22.11
C ALA A 234 -16.34 19.00 21.38
N ALA A 235 -16.76 20.21 21.74
CA ALA A 235 -16.21 21.44 21.17
C ALA A 235 -14.72 21.65 21.49
N SER A 236 -14.25 21.18 22.65
CA SER A 236 -12.85 21.37 23.09
C SER A 236 -11.84 20.49 22.34
N VAL A 237 -12.29 19.35 21.81
CA VAL A 237 -11.42 18.35 21.15
C VAL A 237 -11.40 18.47 19.63
N ILE A 238 -12.29 19.28 19.05
CA ILE A 238 -12.34 19.55 17.61
C ILE A 238 -11.55 20.82 17.30
N PRO A 239 -10.61 20.79 16.33
CA PRO A 239 -9.93 22.01 15.91
C PRO A 239 -10.94 23.01 15.33
N LEU A 240 -10.81 24.27 15.72
CA LEU A 240 -11.54 25.40 15.13
C LEU A 240 -11.04 25.60 13.70
N GLU A 241 -11.49 24.78 12.75
CA GLU A 241 -11.35 25.08 11.34
C GLU A 241 -12.48 26.07 10.99
N GLY A 242 -12.06 27.31 10.69
CA GLY A 242 -12.91 28.39 10.21
C GLY A 242 -13.24 28.26 8.73
#